data_AF-A0A2V6ZBW7-F1
#
_entry.id   AF-A0A2V6ZBW7-F1
#
_cell.length_a   1.000
_cell.length_b   1.000
_cell.length_c   1.000
_cell.angle_alpha   90.00
_cell.angle_beta   90.00
_cell.angle_gamma   90.00
#
_symmetry.space_group_name_H-M   'P 1'
#
loop_
_entity.id
_entity.type
_entity.pdbx_description
1 polymer ?
#
loop_
_entity_poly.entity_id
_entity_poly.type
_entity_poly.pdbx_seq_one_letter_code
_entity_poly.pdbx_strand_id
1 'polypeptide(L)'
;MRRGATEDLVAKLADYERSDLPERTKAALRLADSLSSHHPRIDPAFYAELRRHFSDDELLDLGMTIAFASGWQRFIEAFGIVPDRWTEGGPPPFRALTN
;
A
#
# COMPACT_ATOMS: atom_id res chain seq x y z
N MET A 1 -8.74 -0.75 20.28
CA MET A 1 -7.59 0.18 20.29
C MET A 1 -7.21 0.49 18.86
N ARG A 2 -7.33 1.75 18.43
CA ARG A 2 -6.92 2.18 17.08
C ARG A 2 -5.38 2.27 17.08
N ARG A 3 -4.69 1.20 16.65
CA ARG A 3 -3.25 1.25 16.37
C ARG A 3 -3.08 1.88 14.97
N GLY A 4 -3.40 3.17 14.87
CA GLY A 4 -3.17 3.93 13.64
C GLY A 4 -1.69 4.22 13.46
N ALA A 5 -1.23 4.30 12.22
CA ALA A 5 0.05 4.93 11.90
C ALA A 5 0.09 6.34 12.50
N THR A 6 1.23 6.73 13.08
CA THR A 6 1.43 8.12 13.53
C THR A 6 1.39 9.06 12.32
N GLU A 7 1.03 10.32 12.54
CA GLU A 7 1.04 11.35 11.48
C GLU A 7 2.44 11.48 10.85
N ASP A 8 3.49 11.31 11.64
CA ASP A 8 4.89 11.26 11.16
C ASP A 8 5.12 10.08 10.20
N LEU A 9 4.63 8.88 10.53
CA LEU A 9 4.71 7.73 9.65
C LEU A 9 3.96 7.98 8.34
N VAL A 10 2.75 8.55 8.42
CA VAL A 10 1.95 8.89 7.22
C VAL A 10 2.67 9.90 6.33
N ALA A 11 3.31 10.91 6.92
CA ALA A 11 4.08 11.91 6.16
C ALA A 11 5.24 11.28 5.39
N LYS A 12 5.91 10.28 5.97
CA LYS A 12 7.03 9.57 5.34
C LYS A 12 6.61 8.69 4.18
N LEU A 13 5.35 8.23 4.12
CA LEU A 13 4.88 7.35 3.03
C LEU A 13 4.89 8.03 1.65
N ALA A 14 4.85 9.37 1.58
CA ALA A 14 4.87 10.09 0.32
C ALA A 14 6.20 9.95 -0.45
N ASP A 15 7.32 9.77 0.26
CA ASP A 15 8.66 9.54 -0.30
C ASP A 15 9.43 8.62 0.67
N TYR A 16 8.90 7.41 0.83
CA TYR A 16 9.43 6.47 1.84
C TYR A 16 10.84 6.01 1.52
N GLU A 17 11.25 6.03 0.25
CA GLU A 17 12.60 5.68 -0.18
C GLU A 17 13.66 6.59 0.44
N ARG A 18 13.37 7.89 0.47
CA ARG A 18 14.26 8.92 1.06
C ARG A 18 14.05 9.15 2.55
N SER A 19 13.12 8.41 3.16
CA SER A 19 12.85 8.50 4.59
C SER A 19 13.87 7.72 5.45
N ASP A 20 13.79 7.94 6.75
CA ASP A 20 14.51 7.21 7.81
C ASP A 20 13.81 5.89 8.22
N LEU A 21 12.80 5.43 7.46
CA LEU A 21 12.11 4.19 7.77
C LEU A 21 13.08 2.98 7.71
N PRO A 22 12.86 1.95 8.54
CA PRO A 22 13.65 0.73 8.46
C PRO A 22 13.60 0.12 7.06
N GLU A 23 14.71 -0.43 6.57
CA GLU A 23 14.77 -1.05 5.24
C GLU A 23 13.75 -2.18 5.06
N ARG A 24 13.45 -2.93 6.14
CA ARG A 24 12.36 -3.92 6.13
C ARG A 24 11.00 -3.28 5.81
N THR A 25 10.72 -2.10 6.34
CA THR A 25 9.48 -1.35 6.06
C THR A 25 9.47 -0.83 4.62
N LYS A 26 10.58 -0.28 4.13
CA LYS A 26 10.69 0.16 2.73
C LYS A 26 10.50 -1.00 1.75
N ALA A 27 11.09 -2.16 2.03
CA ALA A 27 10.89 -3.37 1.24
C ALA A 27 9.42 -3.81 1.18
N ALA A 28 8.68 -3.73 2.29
CA ALA A 28 7.23 -3.98 2.31
C ALA A 28 6.45 -2.96 1.47
N LEU A 29 6.84 -1.67 1.50
CA LEU A 29 6.22 -0.63 0.70
C LEU A 29 6.50 -0.81 -0.81
N ARG A 30 7.72 -1.19 -1.20
CA ARG A 30 8.04 -1.57 -2.59
C ARG A 30 7.17 -2.73 -3.07
N LEU A 31 6.96 -3.74 -2.22
CA LEU A 31 6.07 -4.86 -2.53
C LEU A 31 4.62 -4.37 -2.71
N ALA A 32 4.16 -3.44 -1.86
CA ALA A 32 2.84 -2.84 -1.97
C ALA A 32 2.65 -2.06 -3.28
N ASP A 33 3.63 -1.25 -3.67
CA ASP A 33 3.61 -0.49 -4.93
C ASP A 33 3.58 -1.44 -6.15
N SER A 34 4.40 -2.50 -6.12
CA SER A 34 4.43 -3.49 -7.20
C SER A 34 3.09 -4.21 -7.35
N LEU A 35 2.52 -4.72 -6.25
CA LEU A 35 1.26 -5.48 -6.26
C LEU A 35 0.03 -4.61 -6.55
N SER A 36 0.07 -3.32 -6.22
CA SER A 36 -1.04 -2.38 -6.46
C SER A 36 -1.03 -1.79 -7.89
N SER A 37 0.05 -1.99 -8.64
CA SER A 37 0.18 -1.51 -10.02
C SER A 37 -0.81 -2.20 -10.98
N HIS A 38 -1.03 -1.60 -12.16
CA HIS A 38 -1.92 -2.20 -13.17
C HIS A 38 -1.41 -3.56 -13.66
N HIS A 39 -0.09 -3.77 -13.69
CA HIS A 39 0.54 -5.03 -14.12
C HIS A 39 1.53 -5.47 -13.04
N PRO A 40 1.05 -6.13 -11.97
CA PRO A 40 1.90 -6.56 -10.89
C PRO A 40 2.97 -7.53 -11.39
N ARG A 41 4.23 -7.24 -11.08
CA ARG A 41 5.39 -8.05 -11.48
C ARG A 41 6.38 -8.13 -10.33
N ILE A 42 6.74 -9.36 -9.99
CA ILE A 42 7.83 -9.67 -9.07
C ILE A 42 8.86 -10.44 -9.88
N ASP A 43 9.95 -9.78 -10.26
CA ASP A 43 11.05 -10.45 -10.94
C ASP A 43 11.96 -11.17 -9.92
N PRO A 44 12.85 -12.07 -10.39
CA PRO A 44 13.73 -12.83 -9.50
C PRO A 44 14.68 -11.96 -8.66
N ALA A 45 15.12 -10.81 -9.18
CA ALA A 45 16.04 -9.93 -8.46
C ALA A 45 15.30 -9.21 -7.31
N PHE A 46 14.10 -8.72 -7.58
CA PHE A 46 13.26 -8.10 -6.56
C PHE A 46 12.82 -9.12 -5.49
N TYR A 47 12.43 -10.33 -5.90
CA TYR A 47 12.14 -11.40 -4.95
C TYR A 47 13.34 -11.74 -4.05
N ALA A 48 14.55 -11.79 -4.61
CA ALA A 48 15.77 -12.02 -3.84
C ALA A 48 16.06 -10.88 -2.84
N GLU A 49 15.75 -9.63 -3.20
CA GLU A 49 15.84 -8.48 -2.28
C GLU A 49 14.85 -8.62 -1.11
N LEU A 50 13.58 -8.93 -1.41
CA LEU A 50 12.53 -9.13 -0.41
C LEU A 50 12.90 -10.22 0.60
N ARG A 51 13.51 -11.32 0.12
CA ARG A 51 13.99 -12.43 0.96
C ARG A 51 15.14 -12.06 1.91
N ARG A 52 15.77 -10.90 1.76
CA ARG A 52 16.74 -10.39 2.75
C ARG A 52 16.05 -9.87 4.01
N HIS A 53 14.76 -9.58 3.94
CA HIS A 53 13.99 -8.91 5.00
C HIS A 53 12.81 -9.74 5.53
N PHE A 54 12.36 -10.72 4.75
CA PHE A 54 11.18 -11.53 5.04
C PHE A 54 11.43 -13.01 4.73
N SER A 55 10.79 -13.89 5.51
CA SER A 55 10.65 -15.30 5.13
C SER A 55 9.61 -15.48 4.01
N ASP A 56 9.55 -16.68 3.42
CA ASP A 56 8.52 -16.98 2.42
C ASP A 56 7.11 -16.91 2.99
N ASP A 57 6.91 -17.38 4.22
CA ASP A 57 5.63 -17.30 4.92
C ASP A 57 5.24 -15.84 5.19
N GLU A 58 6.19 -15.01 5.62
CA GLU A 58 5.95 -13.58 5.82
C GLU A 58 5.62 -12.86 4.51
N LEU A 59 6.26 -13.22 3.40
CA LEU A 59 5.95 -12.67 2.07
C LEU A 59 4.58 -13.10 1.59
N LEU A 60 4.18 -14.34 1.84
CA LEU A 60 2.85 -14.84 1.52
C LEU A 60 1.78 -14.05 2.27
N ASP A 61 1.91 -13.94 3.60
CA ASP A 61 0.97 -13.21 4.45
C ASP A 61 0.89 -11.72 4.10
N LEU A 62 2.05 -11.09 3.88
CA LEU A 62 2.14 -9.70 3.49
C LEU A 62 1.50 -9.46 2.11
N GLY A 63 1.85 -10.29 1.12
CA GLY A 63 1.31 -10.23 -0.23
C GLY A 63 -0.20 -10.42 -0.26
N MET A 64 -0.74 -11.40 0.49
CA MET A 64 -2.18 -11.61 0.62
C MET A 64 -2.89 -10.39 1.19
N THR A 65 -2.33 -9.80 2.26
CA THR A 65 -2.90 -8.62 2.92
C THR A 65 -2.96 -7.42 1.96
N ILE A 66 -1.86 -7.16 1.24
CA ILE A 66 -1.76 -6.09 0.24
C ILE A 66 -2.75 -6.31 -0.90
N ALA A 67 -2.78 -7.52 -1.47
CA ALA A 67 -3.65 -7.84 -2.59
C ALA A 67 -5.13 -7.71 -2.20
N PHE A 68 -5.50 -8.15 -1.00
CA PHE A 68 -6.84 -7.99 -0.47
C PHE A 68 -7.25 -6.52 -0.32
N ALA A 69 -6.39 -5.71 0.31
CA ALA A 69 -6.65 -4.27 0.48
C ALA A 69 -6.77 -3.55 -0.86
N SER A 70 -5.89 -3.86 -1.81
CA SER A 70 -5.90 -3.28 -3.17
C SER A 70 -7.16 -3.67 -3.95
N GLY A 71 -7.57 -4.94 -3.87
CA GLY A 71 -8.82 -5.41 -4.47
C GLY A 71 -10.04 -4.71 -3.88
N TRP A 72 -10.06 -4.50 -2.56
CA TRP A 72 -11.13 -3.77 -1.88
C TRP A 72 -11.22 -2.31 -2.31
N GLN A 73 -10.07 -1.63 -2.47
CA GLN A 73 -10.04 -0.26 -2.99
C GLN A 73 -10.67 -0.18 -4.38
N ARG A 74 -10.29 -1.07 -5.30
CA ARG A 74 -10.84 -1.10 -6.67
C ARG A 74 -12.35 -1.33 -6.69
N PHE A 75 -12.86 -2.17 -5.78
CA PHE A 75 -14.30 -2.39 -5.62
C PHE A 75 -15.00 -1.11 -5.15
N ILE A 76 -14.48 -0.46 -4.10
CA ILE A 76 -15.01 0.82 -3.59
C ILE A 76 -15.07 1.87 -4.71
N GLU A 77 -13.98 2.03 -5.46
CA GLU A 77 -13.88 2.99 -6.56
C GLU A 77 -14.88 2.67 -7.69
N ALA A 78 -14.97 1.40 -8.11
CA ALA A 78 -15.85 0.98 -9.20
C ALA A 78 -17.35 1.22 -8.90
N PHE A 79 -17.74 1.09 -7.63
CA PHE A 79 -19.12 1.32 -7.20
C PHE A 79 -19.37 2.73 -6.64
N GLY A 80 -18.37 3.62 -6.66
CA GLY A 80 -18.49 4.98 -6.13
C GLY A 80 -18.85 5.03 -4.65
N ILE A 81 -18.41 4.05 -3.86
CA ILE A 81 -18.70 3.97 -2.44
C ILE A 81 -17.94 5.09 -1.71
N VAL A 82 -18.66 5.94 -1.00
CA VAL A 82 -18.11 7.08 -0.26
C VAL A 82 -18.48 6.98 1.23
N PRO A 83 -17.68 7.57 2.14
CA PRO A 83 -18.04 7.61 3.56
C PRO A 83 -19.32 8.42 3.80
N ASP A 84 -20.13 8.05 4.80
CA ASP A 84 -21.39 8.73 5.14
C ASP A 84 -21.27 10.25 5.37
N ARG A 85 -20.08 10.71 5.78
CA ARG A 85 -19.75 12.13 5.98
C ARG A 85 -19.50 12.91 4.69
N TRP A 86 -19.41 12.24 3.54
CA TRP A 86 -19.14 12.87 2.25
C TRP A 86 -20.44 13.47 1.69
N THR A 87 -20.36 14.71 1.20
CA THR A 87 -21.49 15.43 0.62
C THR A 87 -21.28 15.61 -0.87
N GLU A 88 -22.37 15.53 -1.64
CA GLU A 88 -22.36 15.76 -3.09
C GLU A 88 -21.73 17.12 -3.43
N GLY A 89 -20.81 17.13 -4.40
CA GLY A 89 -20.02 18.31 -4.77
C GLY A 89 -18.81 18.62 -3.86
N GLY A 90 -18.58 17.82 -2.81
CA GLY A 90 -17.37 17.90 -1.99
C GLY A 90 -16.13 17.30 -2.69
N PRO A 91 -14.91 17.61 -2.21
CA PRO A 91 -13.71 16.95 -2.73
C PRO A 91 -13.83 15.43 -2.58
N PRO A 92 -13.28 14.63 -3.52
CA PRO A 92 -13.36 13.18 -3.42
C PRO A 92 -12.77 12.72 -2.08
N PRO A 93 -13.41 11.76 -1.39
CA PRO A 93 -13.01 11.38 -0.04
C PRO A 93 -11.66 10.63 -0.01
N PHE A 94 -11.21 10.20 -1.19
CA PHE A 94 -9.91 9.62 -1.46
C PHE A 94 -9.20 10.50 -2.50
N ARG A 95 -7.89 10.70 -2.28
CA ARG A 95 -7.04 11.41 -3.24
C ARG A 95 -6.80 10.47 -4.42
N ALA A 96 -7.10 10.90 -5.64
CA ALA A 96 -6.75 10.13 -6.83
C ALA A 96 -5.24 9.92 -6.85
N LEU A 97 -4.79 8.65 -6.87
CA LEU A 97 -3.40 8.30 -7.13
C LEU A 97 -3.12 8.71 -8.58
N THR A 98 -2.56 9.90 -8.76
CA THR A 98 -2.18 10.40 -10.08
C THR A 98 -0.93 9.63 -10.48
N ASN A 99 -1.04 8.85 -11.55
CA ASN A 99 0.04 8.07 -12.15
C ASN A 99 1.04 8.99 -12.86
#